data_AF-A0A7J7I080-F1
#
_entry.id   AF-A0A7J7I080-F1
#
_cell.length_a   1.000
_cell.length_b   1.000
_cell.length_c   1.000
_cell.angle_alpha   90.00
_cell.angle_beta   90.00
_cell.angle_gamma   90.00
#
_symmetry.space_group_name_H-M   'P 1'
#
loop_
_entity.id
_entity.type
_entity.pdbx_description
1 polymer ?
#
loop_
_entity_poly.entity_id
_entity_poly.type
_entity_poly.pdbx_seq_one_letter_code
_entity_poly.pdbx_strand_id
1 'polypeptide(L)'
;MVYARAQEWPLERKKNNSQYFCKRQSISPIEKKLRTNIDALLDENLDFWLRFSTSFHQIQKFKTGFQDLQAKISKIKEKEKSSQEGSVNATTNIKSDLRPIYKHLRQIQTELTLWIEQSTSLKDKLQRKFSSLCNIQEEITNALTKGAEEEEMLFTSHDAAEFQSEVVNMKQENNNVRDELQTGLDHVTTLQQEIEKTLAKLDEEFDISGSKNNNQPQLRHSTSRTQARRYSPHHYNQMRVQSNIRDVCEQ
;
A
#
# COMPACT_ATOMS: atom_id res chain seq x y z
N MET A 1 17.23 0.37 6.50
CA MET A 1 18.49 0.15 5.73
C MET A 1 18.36 0.60 4.28
N VAL A 2 17.21 0.37 3.64
CA VAL A 2 16.93 0.75 2.24
C VAL A 2 16.95 2.27 1.99
N TYR A 3 16.43 3.06 2.93
CA TYR A 3 16.38 4.53 2.85
C TYR A 3 17.76 5.24 2.72
N ALA A 4 18.81 4.67 3.32
CA ALA A 4 20.16 5.24 3.22
C ALA A 4 20.78 5.00 1.83
N ARG A 5 20.53 3.82 1.25
CA ARG A 5 21.06 3.43 -0.07
C ARG A 5 20.40 4.20 -1.22
N ALA A 6 19.11 4.54 -1.08
CA ALA A 6 18.37 5.30 -2.08
C ALA A 6 18.82 6.77 -2.21
N GLN A 7 19.40 7.37 -1.17
CA GLN A 7 19.92 8.74 -1.18
C GLN A 7 21.33 8.85 -1.77
N GLU A 8 22.13 7.79 -1.64
CA GLU A 8 23.51 7.75 -2.16
C GLU A 8 23.55 7.55 -3.67
N TRP A 9 22.55 6.86 -4.23
CA TRP A 9 22.56 6.42 -5.61
C TRP A 9 22.53 7.53 -6.68
N PRO A 10 21.69 8.58 -6.57
CA PRO A 10 21.75 9.72 -7.50
C PRO A 10 23.08 10.49 -7.42
N LEU A 11 23.75 10.45 -6.27
CA LEU A 11 25.01 11.15 -6.02
C LEU A 11 26.20 10.37 -6.59
N GLU A 12 26.20 9.04 -6.49
CA GLU A 12 27.18 8.16 -7.11
C GLU A 12 27.15 8.27 -8.64
N ARG A 13 25.95 8.32 -9.24
CA ARG A 13 25.83 8.51 -10.70
C ARG A 13 26.41 9.86 -11.15
N LYS A 14 26.17 10.94 -10.41
CA LYS A 14 26.74 12.27 -10.72
C LYS A 14 28.27 12.28 -10.60
N LYS A 15 28.84 11.57 -9.62
CA LYS A 15 30.30 11.40 -9.50
C LYS A 15 30.88 10.60 -10.66
N ASN A 16 30.27 9.48 -11.01
CA ASN A 16 30.75 8.61 -12.09
C ASN A 16 30.65 9.32 -13.45
N ASN A 17 29.57 10.06 -13.73
CA ASN A 17 29.46 10.86 -14.96
C ASN A 17 30.51 11.99 -15.04
N SER A 18 30.96 12.56 -13.91
CA SER A 18 31.97 13.63 -13.92
C SER A 18 33.40 13.13 -14.19
N GLN A 19 33.68 11.85 -13.96
CA GLN A 19 35.04 11.30 -14.02
C GLN A 19 35.42 10.74 -15.41
N TYR A 20 34.46 10.52 -16.31
CA TYR A 20 34.69 9.96 -17.65
C TYR A 20 34.40 10.93 -18.81
N PHE A 21 34.34 12.24 -18.58
CA PHE A 21 34.21 13.26 -19.62
C PHE A 21 35.39 13.34 -20.61
N CYS A 22 36.34 12.40 -20.53
CA CYS A 22 37.43 12.28 -21.48
C CYS A 22 36.90 11.73 -22.81
N LYS A 23 36.61 12.65 -23.73
CA LYS A 23 36.67 12.43 -25.19
C LYS A 23 35.60 11.52 -25.85
N ARG A 24 34.36 11.46 -25.36
CA ARG A 24 33.28 10.86 -26.19
C ARG A 24 32.92 11.79 -27.36
N GLN A 25 32.95 11.24 -28.58
CA GLN A 25 32.23 11.78 -29.74
C GLN A 25 30.73 11.95 -29.39
N SER A 26 30.00 12.73 -30.20
CA SER A 26 28.59 13.07 -29.98
C SER A 26 27.75 11.91 -29.44
N ILE A 27 27.11 12.09 -28.28
CA ILE A 27 26.17 11.14 -27.66
C ILE A 27 25.16 10.68 -28.71
N SER A 28 25.01 9.37 -28.87
CA SER A 28 24.06 8.83 -29.86
C SER A 28 22.61 9.18 -29.49
N PRO A 29 21.71 9.31 -30.47
CA PRO A 29 20.29 9.58 -30.19
C PRO A 29 19.66 8.56 -29.24
N ILE A 30 20.05 7.29 -29.35
CA ILE A 30 19.56 6.21 -28.49
C ILE A 30 20.09 6.33 -27.06
N GLU A 31 21.38 6.64 -26.87
CA GLU A 31 21.95 6.88 -25.55
C GLU A 31 21.23 8.05 -24.86
N LYS A 32 21.00 9.16 -25.57
CA LYS A 32 20.26 10.30 -25.02
C LYS A 32 18.84 9.93 -24.59
N LYS A 33 18.14 9.12 -25.38
CA LYS A 33 16.80 8.62 -25.07
C LYS A 33 16.84 7.74 -23.80
N LEU A 34 17.77 6.80 -23.71
CA LEU A 34 17.94 5.92 -22.56
C LEU A 34 18.24 6.71 -21.27
N ARG A 35 19.19 7.65 -21.31
CA ARG A 35 19.50 8.55 -20.18
C ARG A 35 18.24 9.28 -19.70
N THR A 36 17.51 9.89 -20.63
CA THR A 36 16.29 10.66 -20.31
C THR A 36 15.21 9.78 -19.67
N ASN A 37 14.98 8.57 -20.21
CA ASN A 37 13.97 7.65 -19.69
C ASN A 37 14.32 7.13 -18.28
N ILE A 38 15.58 6.78 -18.05
CA ILE A 38 16.04 6.27 -16.75
C ILE A 38 16.02 7.41 -15.71
N ASP A 39 16.46 8.62 -16.08
CA ASP A 39 16.37 9.81 -15.21
C ASP A 39 14.93 10.08 -14.76
N ALA A 40 13.98 10.08 -15.70
CA ALA A 40 12.57 10.25 -15.39
C ALA A 40 12.05 9.17 -14.42
N LEU A 41 12.41 7.89 -14.63
CA LEU A 41 12.01 6.82 -13.73
C LEU A 41 12.63 6.94 -12.33
N LEU A 42 13.87 7.45 -12.22
CA LEU A 42 14.51 7.70 -10.94
C LEU A 42 13.83 8.81 -10.16
N ASP A 43 13.47 9.91 -10.83
CA ASP A 43 12.72 11.00 -10.20
C ASP A 43 11.36 10.52 -9.70
N GLU A 44 10.63 9.77 -10.53
CA GLU A 44 9.38 9.16 -10.08
C GLU A 44 9.58 8.14 -8.95
N ASN A 45 10.72 7.44 -8.90
CA ASN A 45 11.02 6.51 -7.81
C ASN A 45 11.20 7.27 -6.50
N LEU A 46 11.90 8.42 -6.52
CA LEU A 46 12.07 9.25 -5.32
C LEU A 46 10.72 9.75 -4.76
N ASP A 47 9.82 10.25 -5.61
CA ASP A 47 8.46 10.63 -5.19
C ASP A 47 7.69 9.42 -4.63
N PHE A 48 7.77 8.28 -5.32
CA PHE A 48 7.13 7.04 -4.86
C PHE A 48 7.64 6.62 -3.47
N TRP A 49 8.96 6.64 -3.26
CA TRP A 49 9.58 6.28 -1.99
C TRP A 49 9.10 7.14 -0.84
N LEU A 50 9.04 8.46 -1.03
CA LEU A 50 8.55 9.38 -0.01
C LEU A 50 7.10 9.06 0.39
N ARG A 51 6.25 8.79 -0.60
CA ARG A 51 4.85 8.39 -0.38
C ARG A 51 4.74 7.05 0.33
N PHE A 52 5.51 6.06 -0.11
CA PHE A 52 5.55 4.73 0.50
C PHE A 52 5.96 4.81 1.97
N SER A 53 7.07 5.49 2.28
CA SER A 53 7.55 5.61 3.66
C SER A 53 6.58 6.38 4.57
N THR A 54 5.94 7.43 4.05
CA THR A 54 4.89 8.15 4.80
C THR A 54 3.71 7.25 5.11
N SER A 55 3.25 6.47 4.12
CA SER A 55 2.17 5.51 4.29
C SER A 55 2.55 4.39 5.27
N PHE A 56 3.76 3.85 5.17
CA PHE A 56 4.23 2.75 6.01
C PHE A 56 4.32 3.15 7.49
N HIS A 57 4.65 4.41 7.79
CA HIS A 57 4.67 4.91 9.16
C HIS A 57 3.28 4.87 9.84
N GLN A 58 2.19 4.95 9.06
CA GLN A 58 0.83 4.88 9.60
C GLN A 58 0.52 3.52 10.24
N ILE A 59 1.17 2.43 9.80
CA ILE A 59 0.99 1.10 10.39
C ILE A 59 1.30 1.10 11.89
N GLN A 60 2.37 1.79 12.30
CA GLN A 60 2.74 1.88 13.71
C GLN A 60 1.70 2.67 14.50
N LYS A 61 1.17 3.77 13.94
CA LYS A 61 0.06 4.53 14.55
C LYS A 61 -1.16 3.65 14.79
N PHE A 62 -1.55 2.82 13.83
CA PHE A 62 -2.70 1.93 13.99
C PHE A 62 -2.45 0.87 15.07
N LYS A 63 -1.26 0.26 15.05
CA LYS A 63 -0.87 -0.76 16.02
C LYS A 63 -0.88 -0.23 17.45
N THR A 64 -0.21 0.90 17.71
CA THR A 64 -0.17 1.49 19.05
C THR A 64 -1.54 1.98 19.49
N GLY A 65 -2.29 2.63 18.59
CA GLY A 65 -3.66 3.05 18.85
C GLY A 65 -4.58 1.88 19.25
N PHE A 66 -4.48 0.75 18.57
CA PHE A 66 -5.23 -0.45 18.94
C PHE A 66 -4.81 -1.04 20.28
N GLN A 67 -3.50 -1.16 20.54
CA GLN A 67 -2.97 -1.66 21.81
C GLN A 67 -3.44 -0.82 23.00
N ASP A 68 -3.42 0.50 22.86
CA ASP A 68 -3.91 1.43 23.88
C ASP A 68 -5.40 1.23 24.17
N LEU A 69 -6.21 0.99 23.14
CA LEU A 69 -7.64 0.72 23.30
C LEU A 69 -7.88 -0.64 23.96
N GLN A 70 -7.11 -1.68 23.60
CA GLN A 70 -7.18 -2.97 24.29
C GLN A 70 -6.84 -2.84 25.77
N ALA A 71 -5.80 -2.08 26.13
CA ALA A 71 -5.44 -1.83 27.52
C ALA A 71 -6.57 -1.10 28.28
N LYS A 72 -7.21 -0.11 27.64
CA LYS A 72 -8.37 0.59 28.22
C LYS A 72 -9.56 -0.35 28.44
N ILE A 73 -9.86 -1.24 27.48
CA ILE A 73 -10.93 -2.24 27.62
C ILE A 73 -10.66 -3.15 28.82
N SER A 74 -9.44 -3.70 28.92
CA SER A 74 -9.06 -4.56 30.05
C SER A 74 -9.22 -3.85 31.39
N LYS A 75 -8.76 -2.60 31.49
CA LYS A 75 -8.89 -1.80 32.72
C LYS A 75 -10.35 -1.53 33.11
N ILE A 76 -11.22 -1.29 32.14
CA ILE A 76 -12.66 -1.11 32.38
C ILE A 76 -13.30 -2.41 32.89
N LYS A 77 -12.98 -3.55 32.26
CA LYS A 77 -13.46 -4.88 32.68
C LYS A 77 -12.94 -5.30 34.06
N GLU A 78 -11.71 -4.95 34.42
CA GLU A 78 -11.17 -5.22 35.76
C GLU A 78 -11.88 -4.40 36.85
N LYS A 79 -12.16 -3.12 36.58
CA LYS A 79 -12.91 -2.26 37.49
C LYS A 79 -14.32 -2.81 37.77
N GLU A 80 -14.99 -3.32 36.74
CA GLU A 80 -16.29 -3.97 36.88
C GLU A 80 -16.22 -5.18 37.81
N LYS A 81 -15.27 -6.10 37.60
CA LYS A 81 -15.08 -7.29 38.45
C LYS A 81 -14.78 -6.96 39.92
N SER A 82 -14.11 -5.83 40.17
CA SER A 82 -13.79 -5.35 41.52
C SER A 82 -14.93 -4.60 42.21
N SER A 83 -15.96 -4.18 41.46
CA SER A 83 -17.13 -3.49 41.99
C SER A 83 -18.26 -4.51 42.17
N GLN A 84 -18.84 -4.59 43.36
CA GLN A 84 -19.75 -5.66 43.79
C GLN A 84 -20.84 -6.04 42.76
N GLU A 85 -20.95 -7.34 42.52
CA GLU A 85 -21.73 -8.05 41.50
C GLU A 85 -23.26 -7.82 41.67
N GLY A 86 -23.95 -7.37 40.60
CA GLY A 86 -25.41 -7.53 40.48
C GLY A 86 -26.29 -6.28 40.28
N SER A 87 -25.74 -5.05 40.20
CA SER A 87 -26.56 -3.86 39.92
C SER A 87 -26.69 -3.58 38.42
N VAL A 88 -27.91 -3.44 37.90
CA VAL A 88 -28.20 -2.97 36.52
C VAL A 88 -27.55 -1.61 36.21
N ASN A 89 -27.26 -0.82 37.25
CA ASN A 89 -26.54 0.45 37.11
C ASN A 89 -25.04 0.25 36.81
N ALA A 90 -24.45 -0.89 37.15
CA ALA A 90 -23.04 -1.20 36.86
C ALA A 90 -22.83 -1.59 35.39
N THR A 91 -23.72 -2.41 34.81
CA THR A 91 -23.67 -2.82 33.40
C THR A 91 -24.05 -1.68 32.44
N THR A 92 -24.88 -0.73 32.87
CA THR A 92 -25.14 0.49 32.10
C THR A 92 -23.95 1.45 32.13
N ASN A 93 -23.25 1.58 33.26
CA ASN A 93 -22.02 2.38 33.37
C ASN A 93 -20.85 1.82 32.55
N ILE A 94 -20.65 0.49 32.52
CA ILE A 94 -19.57 -0.08 31.69
C ILE A 94 -19.85 0.12 30.20
N LYS A 95 -21.10 0.01 29.77
CA LYS A 95 -21.51 0.25 28.38
C LYS A 95 -21.23 1.69 27.95
N SER A 96 -21.47 2.68 28.83
CA SER A 96 -21.13 4.08 28.54
C SER A 96 -19.63 4.31 28.42
N ASP A 97 -18.81 3.64 29.23
CA ASP A 97 -17.35 3.76 29.20
C ASP A 97 -16.73 3.06 27.98
N LEU A 98 -17.33 1.96 27.51
CA LEU A 98 -16.86 1.21 26.35
C LEU A 98 -17.29 1.82 25.01
N ARG A 99 -18.41 2.54 24.95
CA ARG A 99 -18.90 3.24 23.74
C ARG A 99 -17.86 4.12 23.03
N PRO A 100 -17.13 5.03 23.70
CA PRO A 100 -16.11 5.83 23.04
C PRO A 100 -14.95 4.99 22.49
N ILE A 101 -14.58 3.90 23.18
CA ILE A 101 -13.55 2.96 22.71
C ILE A 101 -14.02 2.22 21.46
N TYR A 102 -15.26 1.71 21.47
CA TYR A 102 -15.87 1.05 20.32
C TYR A 102 -15.89 1.96 19.08
N LYS A 103 -16.29 3.23 19.25
CA LYS A 103 -16.26 4.22 18.17
C LYS A 103 -14.85 4.43 17.62
N HIS A 104 -13.84 4.50 18.50
CA HIS A 104 -12.46 4.67 18.08
C HIS A 104 -11.92 3.43 17.34
N LEU A 105 -12.25 2.22 17.79
CA LEU A 105 -11.93 0.98 17.07
C LEU A 105 -12.50 0.98 15.64
N ARG A 106 -13.75 1.43 15.47
CA ARG A 106 -14.37 1.60 14.14
C ARG A 106 -13.67 2.65 13.28
N GLN A 107 -13.19 3.73 13.88
CA GLN A 107 -12.40 4.73 13.19
C GLN A 107 -11.08 4.13 12.68
N ILE A 108 -10.32 3.44 13.55
CA ILE A 108 -9.08 2.76 13.14
C ILE A 108 -9.37 1.73 12.03
N GLN A 109 -10.44 0.96 12.16
CA GLN A 109 -10.86 0.00 11.13
C GLN A 109 -11.08 0.67 9.76
N THR A 110 -11.70 1.86 9.73
CA THR A 110 -11.91 2.62 8.50
C THR A 110 -10.59 3.15 7.94
N GLU A 111 -9.70 3.67 8.80
CA GLU A 111 -8.37 4.15 8.39
C GLU A 111 -7.51 3.00 7.82
N LEU A 112 -7.57 1.80 8.41
CA LEU A 112 -6.89 0.60 7.91
C LEU A 112 -7.43 0.18 6.53
N THR A 113 -8.75 0.21 6.31
CA THR A 113 -9.33 -0.05 4.99
C THR A 113 -8.81 0.93 3.94
N LEU A 114 -8.79 2.23 4.26
CA LEU A 114 -8.23 3.26 3.35
C LEU A 114 -6.74 3.01 3.08
N TRP A 115 -5.98 2.58 4.08
CA TRP A 115 -4.57 2.24 3.90
C TRP A 115 -4.36 1.05 2.94
N ILE A 116 -5.22 0.02 3.04
CA ILE A 116 -5.20 -1.13 2.12
C ILE A 116 -5.49 -0.67 0.68
N GLU A 117 -6.50 0.19 0.49
CA GLU A 117 -6.84 0.77 -0.82
C GLU A 117 -5.69 1.63 -1.39
N GLN A 118 -5.01 2.42 -0.56
CA GLN A 118 -3.84 3.17 -1.00
C GLN A 118 -2.69 2.25 -1.41
N SER A 119 -2.53 1.14 -0.69
CA SER A 119 -1.50 0.14 -0.95
C SER A 119 -1.70 -0.61 -2.26
N THR A 120 -2.95 -0.81 -2.71
CA THR A 120 -3.21 -1.38 -4.04
C THR A 120 -2.75 -0.42 -5.14
N SER A 121 -3.04 0.88 -5.01
CA SER A 121 -2.52 1.90 -5.94
C SER A 121 -0.98 1.97 -5.95
N LEU A 122 -0.31 1.76 -4.81
CA LEU A 122 1.15 1.68 -4.76
C LEU A 122 1.69 0.44 -5.48
N LYS A 123 1.04 -0.72 -5.33
CA LYS A 123 1.39 -1.93 -6.10
C LYS A 123 1.24 -1.73 -7.59
N ASP A 124 0.16 -1.11 -8.05
CA ASP A 124 -0.06 -0.83 -9.47
C ASP A 124 1.01 0.11 -10.05
N LYS A 125 1.45 1.09 -9.26
CA LYS A 125 2.57 1.97 -9.64
C LYS A 125 3.89 1.21 -9.77
N LEU A 126 4.22 0.35 -8.80
CA LEU A 126 5.41 -0.50 -8.87
C LEU A 126 5.39 -1.40 -10.10
N GLN A 127 4.23 -2.01 -10.40
CA GLN A 127 4.08 -2.87 -11.56
C GLN A 127 4.32 -2.11 -12.87
N ARG A 128 3.73 -0.91 -13.02
CA ARG A 128 3.93 -0.07 -14.21
C ARG A 128 5.40 0.34 -14.38
N LYS A 129 6.07 0.69 -13.29
CA LYS A 129 7.51 1.02 -13.31
C LYS A 129 8.35 -0.19 -13.71
N PHE A 130 8.04 -1.38 -13.17
CA PHE A 130 8.72 -2.62 -13.54
C PHE A 130 8.56 -2.92 -15.03
N SER A 131 7.35 -2.79 -15.59
CA SER A 131 7.11 -2.94 -17.03
C SER A 131 7.90 -1.92 -17.85
N SER A 132 7.95 -0.66 -17.42
CA SER A 132 8.76 0.36 -18.11
C SER A 132 10.25 0.03 -18.11
N LEU A 133 10.76 -0.53 -17.01
CA LEU A 133 12.15 -0.98 -16.91
C LEU A 133 12.44 -2.17 -17.84
N CYS A 134 11.50 -3.12 -17.96
CA CYS A 134 11.62 -4.21 -18.94
C CYS A 134 11.65 -3.69 -20.38
N ASN A 135 10.81 -2.71 -20.72
CA ASN A 135 10.84 -2.09 -22.05
C ASN A 135 12.17 -1.38 -22.32
N ILE A 136 12.72 -0.65 -21.34
CA ILE A 136 14.05 -0.02 -21.48
C ILE A 136 15.13 -1.09 -21.64
N GLN A 137 15.06 -2.19 -20.89
CA GLN A 137 15.99 -3.31 -21.01
C GLN A 137 15.97 -3.92 -22.43
N GLU A 138 14.77 -4.09 -23.02
CA GLU A 138 14.61 -4.53 -24.40
C GLU A 138 15.15 -3.50 -25.40
N GLU A 139 14.91 -2.20 -25.19
CA GLU A 139 15.48 -1.13 -26.02
C GLU A 139 17.02 -1.14 -26.01
N ILE A 140 17.65 -1.37 -24.85
CA ILE A 140 19.11 -1.47 -24.75
C ILE A 140 19.62 -2.67 -25.54
N THR A 141 19.00 -3.84 -25.39
CA THR A 141 19.37 -5.06 -26.12
C THR A 141 19.24 -4.85 -27.63
N ASN A 142 18.13 -4.28 -28.09
CA ASN A 142 17.90 -4.00 -29.50
C ASN A 142 18.90 -2.98 -30.07
N ALA A 143 19.26 -1.95 -29.29
CA ALA A 143 20.27 -0.97 -29.69
C ALA A 143 21.65 -1.60 -29.84
N LEU A 144 22.02 -2.51 -28.93
CA LEU A 144 23.28 -3.24 -28.97
C LEU A 144 23.36 -4.18 -30.19
N THR A 145 22.27 -4.89 -30.50
CA THR A 145 22.21 -5.78 -31.68
C THR A 145 22.32 -4.99 -32.99
N LYS A 146 21.58 -3.87 -33.11
CA LYS A 146 21.63 -3.02 -34.32
C LYS A 146 22.99 -2.34 -34.50
N GLY A 147 23.59 -1.85 -33.41
CA GLY A 147 24.92 -1.22 -33.46
C GLY A 147 26.03 -2.19 -33.89
N ALA A 148 25.85 -3.50 -33.71
CA ALA A 148 26.78 -4.52 -34.19
C ALA A 148 26.71 -4.73 -35.73
N GLU A 149 25.63 -4.28 -36.38
CA GLU A 149 25.44 -4.35 -37.83
C GLU A 149 25.96 -3.10 -38.57
N GLU A 150 26.24 -2.01 -37.84
CA GLU A 150 26.69 -0.72 -38.37
C GLU A 150 28.24 -0.60 -38.34
N GLU A 151 28.85 -0.02 -39.39
CA GLU A 151 30.32 0.15 -39.49
C GLU A 151 30.90 1.10 -38.42
N GLU A 152 30.11 2.03 -37.89
CA GLU A 152 30.48 2.95 -36.82
C GLU A 152 29.59 2.70 -35.59
N MET A 153 30.14 2.02 -34.56
CA MET A 153 29.41 1.76 -33.32
C MET A 153 29.18 3.05 -32.52
N LEU A 154 28.04 3.70 -32.74
CA LEU A 154 27.61 4.88 -31.97
C LEU A 154 27.00 4.51 -30.59
N PHE A 155 26.65 3.25 -30.39
CA PHE A 155 26.19 2.72 -29.11
C PHE A 155 26.98 1.44 -28.80
N THR A 156 27.89 1.54 -27.84
CA THR A 156 28.88 0.48 -27.60
C THR A 156 28.36 -0.57 -26.61
N SER A 157 28.97 -1.76 -26.62
CA SER A 157 28.74 -2.77 -25.58
C SER A 157 29.00 -2.24 -24.18
N HIS A 158 29.96 -1.30 -24.04
CA HIS A 158 30.24 -0.64 -22.77
C HIS A 158 29.05 0.22 -22.31
N ASP A 159 28.50 1.06 -23.21
CA ASP A 159 27.33 1.90 -22.89
C ASP A 159 26.10 1.05 -22.55
N ALA A 160 25.88 -0.03 -23.30
CA ALA A 160 24.81 -0.97 -23.03
C ALA A 160 24.95 -1.60 -21.63
N ALA A 161 26.16 -2.00 -21.23
CA ALA A 161 26.43 -2.56 -19.92
C ALA A 161 26.17 -1.56 -18.78
N GLU A 162 26.54 -0.29 -18.96
CA GLU A 162 26.23 0.78 -17.99
C GLU A 162 24.71 0.87 -17.77
N PHE A 163 23.91 1.04 -18.83
CA PHE A 163 22.46 1.16 -18.70
C PHE A 163 21.80 -0.12 -18.19
N GLN A 164 22.26 -1.29 -18.62
CA GLN A 164 21.74 -2.57 -18.11
C GLN A 164 21.93 -2.68 -16.61
N SER A 165 23.11 -2.29 -16.09
CA SER A 165 23.38 -2.34 -14.66
C SER A 165 22.45 -1.43 -13.86
N GLU A 166 22.15 -0.23 -14.38
CA GLU A 166 21.21 0.71 -13.74
C GLU A 166 19.79 0.14 -13.73
N VAL A 167 19.32 -0.39 -14.87
CA VAL A 167 17.97 -0.94 -14.99
C VAL A 167 17.79 -2.16 -14.08
N VAL A 168 18.77 -3.08 -14.05
CA VAL A 168 18.75 -4.24 -13.15
C VAL A 168 18.70 -3.79 -11.68
N ASN A 169 19.48 -2.78 -11.30
CA ASN A 169 19.45 -2.24 -9.95
C ASN A 169 18.07 -1.62 -9.62
N MET A 170 17.46 -0.85 -10.53
CA MET A 170 16.11 -0.31 -10.35
C MET A 170 15.06 -1.43 -10.18
N LYS A 171 15.16 -2.51 -10.95
CA LYS A 171 14.25 -3.65 -10.85
C LYS A 171 14.38 -4.35 -9.51
N GLN A 172 15.61 -4.58 -9.05
CA GLN A 172 15.87 -5.17 -7.74
C GLN A 172 15.28 -4.32 -6.63
N GLU A 173 15.50 -3.01 -6.68
CA GLU A 173 15.00 -2.10 -5.66
C GLU A 173 13.46 -2.01 -5.65
N ASN A 174 12.82 -2.00 -6.83
CA ASN A 174 11.37 -2.09 -6.92
C ASN A 174 10.82 -3.40 -6.31
N ASN A 175 11.54 -4.52 -6.47
CA ASN A 175 11.17 -5.78 -5.84
C ASN A 175 11.27 -5.70 -4.30
N ASN A 176 12.34 -5.08 -3.77
CA ASN A 176 12.49 -4.86 -2.34
C ASN A 176 11.30 -4.05 -1.78
N VAL A 177 10.90 -2.95 -2.45
CA VAL A 177 9.71 -2.18 -2.00
C VAL A 177 8.45 -3.02 -2.04
N ARG A 178 8.26 -3.79 -3.11
CA ARG A 178 7.08 -4.64 -3.25
C ARG A 178 6.98 -5.60 -2.07
N ASP A 179 8.10 -6.19 -1.66
CA ASP A 179 8.15 -7.16 -0.57
C ASP A 179 7.93 -6.48 0.80
N GLU A 180 8.48 -5.29 1.02
CA GLU A 180 8.18 -4.47 2.21
C GLU A 180 6.70 -4.04 2.25
N LEU A 181 6.14 -3.62 1.11
CA LEU A 181 4.73 -3.25 0.98
C LEU A 181 3.81 -4.44 1.24
N GLN A 182 4.18 -5.64 0.76
CA GLN A 182 3.45 -6.87 1.06
C GLN A 182 3.49 -7.19 2.55
N THR A 183 4.66 -7.07 3.19
CA THR A 183 4.80 -7.24 4.64
C THR A 183 3.90 -6.26 5.41
N GLY A 184 3.83 -5.00 4.96
CA GLY A 184 2.92 -4.01 5.54
C GLY A 184 1.44 -4.38 5.40
N LEU A 185 1.04 -4.88 4.23
CA LEU A 185 -0.31 -5.38 3.99
C LEU A 185 -0.68 -6.56 4.88
N ASP A 186 0.24 -7.49 5.10
CA ASP A 186 0.00 -8.65 5.96
C ASP A 186 -0.21 -8.20 7.42
N HIS A 187 0.59 -7.24 7.90
CA HIS A 187 0.41 -6.65 9.23
C HIS A 187 -0.93 -5.93 9.37
N VAL A 188 -1.29 -5.09 8.40
CA VAL A 188 -2.55 -4.34 8.43
C VAL A 188 -3.76 -5.26 8.34
N THR A 189 -3.70 -6.30 7.52
CA THR A 189 -4.76 -7.33 7.42
C THR A 189 -4.91 -8.09 8.73
N THR A 190 -3.81 -8.45 9.39
CA THR A 190 -3.85 -9.10 10.71
C THR A 190 -4.49 -8.18 11.75
N LEU A 191 -4.08 -6.91 11.80
CA LEU A 191 -4.63 -5.92 12.73
C LEU A 191 -6.13 -5.67 12.48
N GLN A 192 -6.55 -5.62 11.22
CA GLN A 192 -7.97 -5.51 10.84
C GLN A 192 -8.79 -6.64 11.46
N GLN A 193 -8.32 -7.89 11.34
CA GLN A 193 -8.99 -9.06 11.92
C GLN A 193 -9.03 -9.03 13.45
N GLU A 194 -7.98 -8.54 14.11
CA GLU A 194 -7.94 -8.39 15.57
C GLU A 194 -8.94 -7.34 16.07
N ILE A 195 -9.05 -6.21 15.36
CA ILE A 195 -10.03 -5.16 15.64
C ILE A 195 -11.45 -5.71 15.45
N GLU A 196 -11.71 -6.42 14.36
CA GLU A 196 -13.01 -7.05 14.10
C GLU A 196 -13.41 -8.05 15.20
N LYS A 197 -12.48 -8.90 15.61
CA LYS A 197 -12.69 -9.83 16.75
C LYS A 197 -12.99 -9.08 18.05
N THR A 198 -12.28 -7.98 18.30
CA THR A 198 -12.50 -7.16 19.50
C THR A 198 -13.86 -6.48 19.49
N LEU A 199 -14.24 -5.88 18.35
CA LEU A 199 -15.56 -5.27 18.15
C LEU A 199 -16.69 -6.29 18.32
N ALA A 200 -16.56 -7.48 17.73
CA ALA A 200 -17.55 -8.55 17.86
C ALA A 200 -17.74 -8.99 19.31
N LYS A 201 -16.65 -9.17 20.07
CA LYS A 201 -16.72 -9.48 21.51
C LYS A 201 -17.41 -8.39 22.33
N LEU A 202 -17.11 -7.12 22.04
CA LEU A 202 -17.76 -6.00 22.71
C LEU A 202 -19.27 -5.96 22.41
N ASP A 203 -19.66 -6.26 21.17
CA ASP A 203 -21.08 -6.34 20.78
C ASP A 203 -21.80 -7.53 21.43
N GLU A 204 -21.15 -8.70 21.50
CA GLU A 204 -21.70 -9.89 22.15
C GLU A 204 -21.89 -9.70 23.67
N GLU A 205 -20.90 -9.13 24.35
CA GLU A 205 -20.92 -8.97 25.81
C GLU A 205 -21.83 -7.81 26.29
N PHE A 206 -21.95 -6.73 25.51
CA PHE A 206 -22.58 -5.48 26.00
C PHE A 206 -23.59 -4.84 25.04
N ASP A 207 -23.84 -5.42 23.86
CA ASP A 207 -24.74 -4.86 22.82
C ASP A 207 -24.41 -3.38 22.50
N ILE A 208 -23.13 -3.08 22.31
CA ILE A 208 -22.63 -1.69 22.19
C ILE A 208 -23.10 -1.02 20.90
N SER A 209 -23.15 -1.78 19.80
CA SER A 209 -23.68 -1.35 18.50
C SER A 209 -25.13 -0.88 18.56
N GLY A 210 -25.87 -1.31 19.57
CA GLY A 210 -27.26 -0.95 19.82
C GLY A 210 -28.17 -1.58 18.78
N SER A 211 -28.83 -2.69 19.14
CA SER A 211 -30.07 -3.07 18.45
C SER A 211 -31.03 -1.88 18.50
N LYS A 212 -31.41 -1.36 17.34
CA LYS A 212 -32.56 -0.46 17.18
C LYS A 212 -33.80 -1.26 17.62
N ASN A 213 -34.12 -1.24 18.91
CA ASN A 213 -35.42 -1.66 19.42
C ASN A 213 -36.47 -0.68 18.90
N ASN A 214 -36.95 -1.00 17.70
CA ASN A 214 -38.34 -1.04 17.26
C ASN A 214 -39.38 -0.40 18.22
N ASN A 215 -39.39 0.92 18.31
CA ASN A 215 -40.57 1.69 18.75
C ASN A 215 -40.97 2.63 17.61
N GLN A 216 -41.50 2.05 16.52
CA GLN A 216 -42.36 2.80 15.61
C GLN A 216 -43.71 3.01 16.33
N PRO A 217 -44.21 4.25 16.47
CA PRO A 217 -45.61 4.46 16.79
C PRO A 217 -46.44 3.92 15.62
N GLN A 218 -47.39 3.04 15.90
CA GLN A 218 -48.34 2.57 14.90
C GLN A 218 -49.10 3.75 14.28
N LEU A 219 -48.76 4.08 13.04
CA LEU A 219 -49.60 4.91 12.19
C LEU A 219 -50.52 4.01 11.36
N ARG A 220 -51.80 4.13 11.67
CA ARG A 220 -52.91 3.49 10.98
C ARG A 220 -52.90 3.85 9.48
N HIS A 221 -52.96 2.81 8.65
CA HIS A 221 -53.62 2.70 7.35
C HIS A 221 -54.01 3.99 6.60
N SER A 222 -53.38 4.21 5.45
CA SER A 222 -54.12 4.55 4.22
C SER A 222 -53.32 4.12 2.99
N THR A 223 -53.94 3.26 2.20
CA THR A 223 -53.46 2.79 0.91
C THR A 223 -53.57 3.90 -0.12
N SER A 224 -52.47 4.20 -0.81
CA SER A 224 -52.52 4.63 -2.21
C SER A 224 -51.21 4.34 -2.93
N ARG A 225 -51.40 3.67 -4.05
CA ARG A 225 -50.43 3.14 -5.02
C ARG A 225 -49.74 4.31 -5.74
N THR A 226 -48.44 4.21 -6.03
CA THR A 226 -47.82 4.39 -7.39
C THR A 226 -46.29 4.26 -7.30
N GLN A 227 -45.77 3.64 -8.36
CA GLN A 227 -44.47 3.05 -8.61
C GLN A 227 -43.37 4.07 -8.95
N ALA A 228 -42.13 3.80 -8.54
CA ALA A 228 -40.94 4.29 -9.24
C ALA A 228 -39.75 3.34 -9.03
N ARG A 229 -39.21 2.85 -10.16
CA ARG A 229 -37.96 2.09 -10.28
C ARG A 229 -36.83 2.78 -9.50
N ARG A 230 -36.08 2.01 -8.70
CA ARG A 230 -34.69 2.34 -8.37
C ARG A 230 -33.81 1.11 -8.52
N TYR A 231 -32.69 1.35 -9.18
CA TYR A 231 -31.56 0.46 -9.38
C TYR A 231 -31.02 -0.07 -8.05
N SER A 232 -30.61 -1.33 -8.04
CA SER A 232 -29.91 -1.99 -6.94
C SER A 232 -28.44 -2.21 -7.35
N PRO A 233 -27.44 -1.69 -6.63
CA PRO A 233 -26.05 -2.02 -6.87
C PRO A 233 -25.51 -2.88 -5.73
N HIS A 234 -25.49 -4.20 -5.88
CA HIS A 234 -24.64 -5.08 -5.07
C HIS A 234 -24.32 -6.40 -5.80
N HIS A 235 -23.15 -6.44 -6.42
CA HIS A 235 -22.32 -7.64 -6.52
C HIS A 235 -20.86 -7.21 -6.79
N TYR A 236 -20.09 -6.99 -5.72
CA TYR A 236 -18.64 -7.12 -5.78
C TYR A 236 -18.28 -8.34 -4.95
N ASN A 237 -18.26 -9.49 -5.63
CA ASN A 237 -17.52 -10.65 -5.20
C ASN A 237 -16.60 -11.04 -6.35
N GLN A 238 -15.37 -11.41 -5.96
CA GLN A 238 -14.45 -12.22 -6.74
C GLN A 238 -13.64 -11.52 -7.86
N MET A 239 -12.57 -10.85 -7.45
CA MET A 239 -11.31 -10.87 -8.22
C MET A 239 -10.20 -11.45 -7.34
N ARG A 240 -10.30 -12.76 -7.09
CA ARG A 240 -9.14 -13.58 -6.75
C ARG A 240 -8.56 -14.10 -8.07
N VAL A 241 -7.86 -13.22 -8.79
CA VAL A 241 -6.96 -13.63 -9.86
C VAL A 241 -5.75 -12.71 -9.83
N GLN A 242 -4.72 -13.13 -9.12
CA GLN A 242 -3.34 -12.99 -9.58
C GLN A 242 -2.72 -14.37 -9.29
N SER A 243 -2.86 -15.33 -10.21
CA SER A 243 -2.07 -15.46 -11.44
C SER A 243 -0.58 -15.37 -11.11
N ASN A 244 0.00 -16.56 -10.96
CA ASN A 244 1.42 -16.85 -11.10
C ASN A 244 2.07 -15.93 -12.14
N ILE A 245 3.03 -15.13 -11.72
CA ILE A 245 4.10 -14.69 -12.60
C ILE A 245 5.38 -14.96 -11.83
N ARG A 246 5.82 -16.21 -11.90
CA ARG A 246 7.19 -16.59 -11.59
C ARG A 246 8.08 -16.59 -12.84
N ASP A 247 7.52 -16.47 -14.05
CA ASP A 247 8.29 -16.68 -15.28
C ASP A 247 7.97 -15.65 -16.38
N VAL A 248 8.53 -14.43 -16.31
CA VAL A 248 8.68 -13.57 -17.52
C VAL A 248 10.01 -12.81 -17.60
N CYS A 249 10.83 -12.72 -16.55
CA CYS A 249 12.11 -11.97 -16.64
C CYS A 249 13.26 -12.60 -15.83
N GLU A 250 13.35 -13.92 -15.79
CA GLU A 250 14.59 -14.63 -15.47
C GLU A 250 15.03 -15.43 -16.72
N GLN A 251 15.56 -14.69 -17.70
CA GLN A 251 16.45 -15.16 -18.76
C GLN A 251 17.27 -13.96 -19.25
#